data_AF-A0A2I9EEH8-F1
#
_entry.id   AF-A0A2I9EEH8-F1
#
_cell.length_a   1.000
_cell.length_b   1.000
_cell.length_c   1.000
_cell.angle_alpha   90.00
_cell.angle_beta   90.00
_cell.angle_gamma   90.00
#
_symmetry.space_group_name_H-M   'P 1'
#
loop_
_entity.id
_entity.type
_entity.pdbx_description
1 polymer ?
#
loop_
_entity_poly.entity_id
_entity_poly.type
_entity_poly.pdbx_seq_one_letter_code
_entity_poly.pdbx_strand_id
1 'polypeptide(L)'
;MKFIDYYKILGLDKSASQSEIKKAYRKLARKHHPDVNPNDKEAEKKFKEINEANEVLSDPEKRKKYDKYGKDWEHAEEFEKARASQQSAYGSGGQSYSQSYGEHDFSDFFESMFGGSGGFSGRGRARFRGQDLNAELKLHLRDVFTTHKQTLNVNGKNIRITVPAGIENGQTIKISGHGGPGHQGGPKGDLYITFGIINDTAFRRDGNNLYTTVNLDLYTALLGGEIMVNTFDGQVKLKVKPETQNGTKVKLKGKGFPVYKKQDVYGDLYITYNLVTPTNLTAKEKELFKELANLRK
;
A
#
# COMPACT_ATOMS: atom_id res chain seq x y z
N MET A 1 32.03 26.32 7.54
CA MET A 1 31.25 25.06 7.45
C MET A 1 31.55 24.18 8.64
N LYS A 2 30.53 23.62 9.30
CA LYS A 2 30.70 22.62 10.37
C LYS A 2 30.97 21.27 9.71
N PHE A 3 32.15 20.71 9.92
CA PHE A 3 32.47 19.35 9.51
C PHE A 3 31.46 18.38 10.14
N ILE A 4 30.78 17.60 9.31
CA ILE A 4 29.82 16.59 9.75
C ILE A 4 30.58 15.26 9.86
N ASP A 5 30.68 14.74 11.09
CA ASP A 5 31.31 13.47 11.38
C ASP A 5 30.26 12.35 11.37
N TYR A 6 30.32 11.45 10.40
CA TYR A 6 29.34 10.38 10.21
C TYR A 6 29.28 9.42 11.39
N TYR A 7 30.39 9.22 12.10
CA TYR A 7 30.39 8.42 13.33
C TYR A 7 29.62 9.15 14.44
N LYS A 8 29.78 10.47 14.55
CA LYS A 8 29.00 11.28 15.51
C LYS A 8 27.51 11.34 15.17
N ILE A 9 27.13 11.36 13.89
CA ILE A 9 25.72 11.29 13.47
C ILE A 9 25.08 9.97 13.95
N LEU A 10 25.79 8.86 13.78
CA LEU A 10 25.31 7.55 14.22
C LEU A 10 25.49 7.30 15.73
N GLY A 11 26.16 8.22 16.44
CA GLY A 11 26.46 8.08 17.87
C GLY A 11 27.44 6.95 18.17
N LEU A 12 28.40 6.72 17.27
CA LEU A 12 29.38 5.63 17.32
C LEU A 12 30.80 6.17 17.41
N ASP A 13 31.71 5.32 17.86
CA ASP A 13 33.15 5.56 17.77
C ASP A 13 33.70 5.09 16.40
N LYS A 14 34.84 5.65 15.97
CA LYS A 14 35.50 5.27 14.70
C LYS A 14 35.88 3.78 14.66
N SER A 15 36.10 3.17 15.82
CA SER A 15 36.40 1.74 15.97
C SER A 15 35.17 0.83 15.81
N ALA A 16 33.96 1.38 15.65
CA ALA A 16 32.73 0.60 15.57
C ALA A 16 32.76 -0.42 14.43
N SER A 17 32.32 -1.64 14.72
CA SER A 17 32.17 -2.72 13.74
C SER A 17 31.02 -2.45 12.76
N GLN A 18 31.02 -3.14 11.61
CA GLN A 18 29.96 -3.02 10.60
C GLN A 18 28.57 -3.40 11.15
N SER A 19 28.52 -4.35 12.09
CA SER A 19 27.27 -4.75 12.75
C SER A 19 26.74 -3.64 13.67
N GLU A 20 27.62 -2.91 14.35
CA GLU A 20 27.27 -1.77 15.20
C GLU A 20 26.76 -0.58 14.39
N ILE A 21 27.41 -0.26 13.26
CA ILE A 21 26.96 0.76 12.30
C ILE A 21 25.54 0.44 11.81
N LYS A 22 25.31 -0.79 11.35
CA LYS A 22 24.00 -1.24 10.86
C LYS A 22 22.92 -1.20 11.95
N LYS A 23 23.29 -1.50 13.20
CA LYS A 23 22.38 -1.47 14.36
C LYS A 23 22.03 -0.04 14.76
N ALA A 24 23.00 0.85 14.80
CA ALA A 24 22.81 2.27 15.09
C ALA A 24 21.94 2.95 14.04
N TYR A 25 22.21 2.70 12.76
CA TYR A 25 21.40 3.17 11.64
C TYR A 25 19.94 2.74 11.81
N ARG A 26 19.66 1.44 11.98
CA ARG A 26 18.29 0.93 12.12
C ARG A 26 17.54 1.56 13.30
N LYS A 27 18.24 1.84 14.41
CA LYS A 27 17.66 2.48 15.60
C LYS A 27 17.29 3.94 15.32
N LEU A 28 18.21 4.69 14.71
CA LEU A 28 18.03 6.11 14.43
C LEU A 28 17.06 6.35 13.26
N ALA A 29 17.11 5.53 12.21
CA ALA A 29 16.20 5.59 11.08
C ALA A 29 14.75 5.33 11.50
N ARG A 30 14.49 4.37 12.40
CA ARG A 30 13.14 4.17 12.97
C ARG A 30 12.70 5.33 13.85
N LYS A 31 13.62 5.93 14.60
CA LYS A 31 13.32 7.05 15.51
C LYS A 31 12.97 8.33 14.75
N HIS A 32 13.64 8.57 13.63
CA HIS A 32 13.50 9.80 12.82
C HIS A 32 12.73 9.56 11.51
N HIS A 33 12.05 8.41 11.35
CA HIS A 33 11.32 8.10 10.12
C HIS A 33 10.20 9.13 9.87
N PRO A 34 9.96 9.55 8.61
CA PRO A 34 8.87 10.46 8.28
C PRO A 34 7.49 9.98 8.75
N ASP A 35 7.24 8.67 8.67
CA ASP A 35 5.95 8.08 9.08
C ASP A 35 5.69 8.16 10.60
N VAL A 36 6.73 8.15 11.44
CA VAL A 36 6.57 8.29 12.90
C VAL A 36 6.75 9.74 13.38
N ASN A 37 7.32 10.62 12.55
CA ASN A 37 7.45 12.06 12.83
C ASN A 37 6.91 12.91 11.67
N PRO A 38 5.60 12.82 11.36
CA PRO A 38 5.03 13.60 10.27
C PRO A 38 5.12 15.10 10.57
N ASN A 39 5.58 15.88 9.59
CA ASN A 39 5.75 17.34 9.64
C ASN A 39 6.85 17.89 10.58
N ASP A 40 7.72 17.03 11.12
CA ASP A 40 8.89 17.48 11.89
C ASP A 40 10.10 17.71 10.98
N LYS A 41 10.40 18.99 10.69
CA LYS A 41 11.53 19.41 9.85
C LYS A 41 12.90 19.04 10.45
N GLU A 42 13.01 18.97 11.78
CA GLU A 42 14.27 18.57 12.41
C GLU A 42 14.48 17.05 12.30
N ALA A 43 13.41 16.26 12.47
CA ALA A 43 13.47 14.82 12.26
C ALA A 43 13.80 14.49 10.80
N GLU A 44 13.23 15.22 9.84
CA GLU A 44 13.55 15.07 8.42
C GLU A 44 15.03 15.37 8.13
N LYS A 45 15.57 16.47 8.67
CA LYS A 45 16.98 16.82 8.51
C LYS A 45 17.90 15.75 9.10
N LYS A 46 17.63 15.30 10.33
CA LYS A 46 18.39 14.23 10.99
C LYS A 46 18.29 12.92 10.22
N PHE A 47 17.12 12.59 9.68
CA PHE A 47 16.93 11.38 8.89
C PHE A 47 17.78 11.38 7.62
N LYS A 48 17.93 12.53 6.95
CA LYS A 48 18.83 12.69 5.79
C LYS A 48 20.29 12.47 6.19
N GLU A 49 20.76 13.14 7.25
CA GLU A 49 22.12 12.98 7.78
C GLU A 49 22.42 11.51 8.18
N ILE A 50 21.45 10.81 8.78
CA ILE A 50 21.57 9.40 9.18
C ILE A 50 21.70 8.47 7.97
N ASN A 51 20.96 8.75 6.88
CA ASN A 51 21.04 7.95 5.66
C ASN A 51 22.38 8.14 4.94
N GLU A 52 22.86 9.38 4.86
CA GLU A 52 24.17 9.72 4.30
C GLU A 52 25.29 9.01 5.07
N ALA A 53 25.30 9.11 6.41
CA ALA A 53 26.27 8.43 7.24
C ALA A 53 26.26 6.91 7.05
N ASN A 54 25.09 6.30 6.88
CA ASN A 54 24.98 4.86 6.65
C ASN A 54 25.47 4.47 5.25
N GLU A 55 25.23 5.27 4.22
CA GLU A 55 25.72 4.98 2.86
C GLU A 55 27.25 4.89 2.81
N VAL A 56 27.92 5.80 3.52
CA VAL A 56 29.38 5.87 3.56
C VAL A 56 29.97 4.80 4.49
N LEU A 57 29.41 4.63 5.69
CA LEU A 57 30.00 3.75 6.71
C LEU A 57 29.62 2.28 6.54
N SER A 58 28.50 1.94 5.88
CA SER A 58 28.06 0.55 5.69
C SER A 58 28.83 -0.18 4.58
N ASP A 59 29.39 0.56 3.63
CA ASP A 59 30.25 0.02 2.58
C ASP A 59 31.72 0.00 3.06
N PRO A 60 32.39 -1.18 3.11
CA PRO A 60 33.77 -1.27 3.57
C PRO A 60 34.79 -0.44 2.77
N GLU A 61 34.56 -0.22 1.48
CA GLU A 61 35.46 0.57 0.63
C GLU A 61 35.23 2.06 0.81
N LYS A 62 33.97 2.51 0.84
CA LYS A 62 33.64 3.92 1.13
C LYS A 62 34.06 4.30 2.54
N ARG A 63 33.86 3.43 3.53
CA ARG A 63 34.33 3.65 4.90
C ARG A 63 35.84 3.82 4.97
N LYS A 64 36.62 2.99 4.26
CA LYS A 64 38.09 3.14 4.20
C LYS A 64 38.50 4.48 3.60
N LYS A 65 37.83 4.92 2.54
CA LYS A 65 38.06 6.24 1.92
C LYS A 65 37.69 7.36 2.90
N TYR A 66 36.57 7.25 3.60
CA TYR A 66 36.14 8.18 4.64
C TYR A 66 37.12 8.26 5.81
N ASP A 67 37.58 7.12 6.31
CA ASP A 67 38.55 7.05 7.41
C ASP A 67 39.91 7.66 7.03
N LYS A 68 40.28 7.59 5.73
CA LYS A 68 41.56 8.08 5.19
C LYS A 68 41.55 9.56 4.80
N TYR A 69 40.42 10.06 4.30
CA TYR A 69 40.31 11.40 3.70
C TYR A 69 39.31 12.32 4.42
N GLY A 70 38.57 11.80 5.40
CA GLY A 70 37.64 12.58 6.22
C GLY A 70 36.56 13.26 5.39
N LYS A 71 36.47 14.59 5.49
CA LYS A 71 35.53 15.40 4.70
C LYS A 71 35.75 15.33 3.19
N ASP A 72 36.96 15.02 2.75
CA ASP A 72 37.34 15.07 1.34
C ASP A 72 37.33 13.65 0.72
N TRP A 73 36.66 12.70 1.38
CA TRP A 73 36.53 11.32 0.92
C TRP A 73 35.83 11.18 -0.43
N GLU A 74 34.96 12.12 -0.76
CA GLU A 74 34.26 12.20 -2.05
C GLU A 74 35.24 12.46 -3.19
N HIS A 75 36.36 13.14 -2.91
CA HIS A 75 37.45 13.39 -3.85
C HIS A 75 38.58 12.34 -3.74
N ALA A 76 38.41 11.28 -2.95
CA ALA A 76 39.46 10.29 -2.72
C ALA A 76 39.99 9.68 -4.02
N GLU A 77 39.14 9.49 -5.03
CA GLU A 77 39.56 8.97 -6.34
C GLU A 77 40.34 10.01 -7.16
N GLU A 78 40.02 11.29 -7.06
CA GLU A 78 40.78 12.37 -7.69
C GLU A 78 42.13 12.55 -7.00
N PHE A 79 42.19 12.46 -5.67
CA PHE A 79 43.44 12.50 -4.91
C PHE A 79 44.31 11.27 -5.15
N GLU A 80 43.74 10.07 -5.26
CA GLU A 80 44.49 8.85 -5.59
C GLU A 80 44.98 8.85 -7.04
N LYS A 81 44.18 9.35 -7.99
CA LYS A 81 44.63 9.57 -9.37
C LYS A 81 45.71 10.66 -9.46
N ALA A 82 45.56 11.78 -8.76
CA ALA A 82 46.55 12.85 -8.69
C ALA A 82 47.88 12.35 -8.09
N ARG A 83 47.81 11.53 -7.03
CA ARG A 83 48.98 10.90 -6.38
C ARG A 83 49.63 9.82 -7.26
N ALA A 84 48.82 9.05 -8.00
CA ALA A 84 49.31 8.08 -8.98
C ALA A 84 50.00 8.77 -10.19
N SER A 85 49.50 9.94 -10.61
CA SER A 85 50.18 10.79 -11.61
C SER A 85 51.41 11.49 -11.05
N GLN A 86 51.47 11.76 -9.75
CA GLN A 86 52.65 12.36 -9.09
C GLN A 86 53.81 11.37 -8.90
N GLN A 87 53.52 10.06 -8.91
CA GLN A 87 54.54 9.01 -8.87
C GLN A 87 55.07 8.63 -10.28
N SER A 88 54.54 9.26 -11.34
CA SER A 88 54.92 9.00 -12.74
C SER A 88 55.39 10.23 -13.53
N ALA A 89 55.54 11.41 -12.93
CA ALA A 89 56.03 12.58 -13.67
C ALA A 89 56.77 13.58 -12.77
N TYR A 90 58.09 13.43 -12.74
CA TYR A 90 59.01 14.55 -12.60
C TYR A 90 58.92 15.34 -13.91
N GLY A 91 58.19 16.45 -13.94
CA GLY A 91 58.25 17.39 -15.07
C GLY A 91 56.95 18.14 -15.37
N SER A 92 57.03 19.46 -15.22
CA SER A 92 56.19 20.48 -15.87
C SER A 92 54.70 20.47 -15.49
N GLY A 93 54.12 21.48 -14.88
CA GLY A 93 54.24 22.92 -15.10
C GLY A 93 52.81 23.43 -14.90
N GLY A 94 52.60 24.29 -13.90
CA GLY A 94 51.28 24.52 -13.31
C GLY A 94 50.29 25.32 -14.14
N GLN A 95 49.02 25.22 -13.73
CA GLN A 95 48.04 26.28 -13.93
C GLN A 95 46.97 26.22 -12.84
N SER A 96 46.84 27.34 -12.12
CA SER A 96 45.87 27.61 -11.07
C SER A 96 44.43 27.55 -11.56
N TYR A 97 43.57 26.89 -10.78
CA TYR A 97 42.12 27.00 -10.91
C TYR A 97 41.61 28.04 -9.89
N SER A 98 40.96 29.08 -10.39
CA SER A 98 40.33 30.14 -9.61
C SER A 98 38.98 29.67 -9.07
N GLN A 99 38.81 29.89 -7.77
CA GLN A 99 37.66 29.54 -6.95
C GLN A 99 36.52 30.55 -7.19
N SER A 100 35.33 30.06 -7.57
CA SER A 100 34.09 30.83 -7.49
C SER A 100 33.22 30.18 -6.42
N TYR A 101 33.09 30.87 -5.29
CA TYR A 101 32.21 30.50 -4.18
C TYR A 101 30.77 30.86 -4.57
N GLY A 102 29.93 29.86 -4.78
CA GLY A 102 28.48 29.96 -4.87
C GLY A 102 27.83 29.23 -3.69
N GLU A 103 26.97 29.94 -2.96
CA GLU A 103 26.30 29.50 -1.74
C GLU A 103 25.14 28.56 -2.06
N HIS A 104 25.39 27.24 -2.07
CA HIS A 104 24.35 26.21 -2.08
C HIS A 104 24.66 25.11 -1.03
N ASP A 105 23.69 24.89 -0.16
CA ASP A 105 23.79 24.23 1.14
C ASP A 105 23.53 22.70 1.04
N PHE A 106 24.12 22.05 0.03
CA PHE A 106 23.95 20.62 -0.25
C PHE A 106 25.17 20.10 -1.04
N SER A 107 25.72 18.93 -0.70
CA SER A 107 26.92 18.42 -1.37
C SER A 107 26.64 18.08 -2.84
N ASP A 108 27.41 18.70 -3.73
CA ASP A 108 27.34 18.58 -5.20
C ASP A 108 27.40 17.12 -5.70
N PHE A 109 27.87 16.17 -4.87
CA PHE A 109 27.88 14.75 -5.21
C PHE A 109 26.50 14.09 -5.16
N PHE A 110 25.60 14.48 -4.23
CA PHE A 110 24.24 13.92 -4.21
C PHE A 110 23.40 14.45 -5.39
N GLU A 111 23.64 15.69 -5.84
CA GLU A 111 23.11 16.15 -7.13
C GLU A 111 23.77 15.44 -8.31
N SER A 112 25.05 15.07 -8.28
CA SER A 112 25.67 14.30 -9.38
C SER A 112 25.23 12.83 -9.46
N MET A 113 24.90 12.22 -8.32
CA MET A 113 24.52 10.80 -8.22
C MET A 113 23.01 10.58 -8.39
N PHE A 114 22.18 11.59 -8.06
CA PHE A 114 20.72 11.55 -8.26
C PHE A 114 20.18 12.55 -9.30
N GLY A 115 21.03 13.41 -9.86
CA GLY A 115 20.63 14.55 -10.70
C GLY A 115 21.64 14.91 -11.81
N GLY A 116 22.25 13.93 -12.47
CA GLY A 116 22.56 14.06 -13.90
C GLY A 116 24.02 14.32 -14.30
N SER A 117 24.50 13.40 -15.16
CA SER A 117 25.53 13.59 -16.18
C SER A 117 27.01 13.56 -15.76
N GLY A 118 27.52 12.35 -15.46
CA GLY A 118 28.97 12.03 -15.45
C GLY A 118 29.27 10.87 -16.40
N GLY A 119 30.18 11.07 -17.36
CA GLY A 119 30.31 10.28 -18.58
C GLY A 119 30.96 8.90 -18.45
N PHE A 120 30.32 7.92 -19.10
CA PHE A 120 30.95 6.69 -19.58
C PHE A 120 30.96 6.71 -21.11
N SER A 121 32.14 6.90 -21.69
CA SER A 121 32.41 6.75 -23.12
C SER A 121 32.39 5.27 -23.50
N GLY A 122 31.18 4.72 -23.60
CA GLY A 122 30.87 3.44 -24.24
C GLY A 122 29.60 3.60 -25.07
N ARG A 123 29.72 3.56 -26.40
CA ARG A 123 28.60 3.64 -27.35
C ARG A 123 27.69 2.41 -27.23
N GLY A 124 26.85 2.41 -26.20
CA GLY A 124 25.58 1.72 -26.16
C GLY A 124 24.61 2.72 -25.54
N ARG A 125 23.69 3.27 -26.33
CA ARG A 125 22.60 4.10 -25.82
C ARG A 125 21.82 3.25 -24.81
N ALA A 126 22.08 3.45 -23.52
CA ALA A 126 21.48 2.64 -22.47
C ALA A 126 19.97 2.84 -22.52
N ARG A 127 19.24 1.76 -22.80
CA ARG A 127 17.78 1.74 -22.83
C ARG A 127 17.28 1.61 -21.40
N PHE A 128 16.60 2.63 -20.90
CA PHE A 128 16.02 2.58 -19.56
C PHE A 128 14.54 2.25 -19.64
N ARG A 129 14.08 1.32 -18.79
CA ARG A 129 12.67 1.01 -18.64
C ARG A 129 11.93 2.23 -18.08
N GLY A 130 10.71 2.46 -18.54
CA GLY A 130 9.84 3.52 -18.04
C GLY A 130 9.41 3.28 -16.59
N GLN A 131 9.01 4.34 -15.89
CA GLN A 131 8.55 4.26 -14.51
C GLN A 131 7.24 3.47 -14.40
N ASP A 132 7.07 2.75 -13.31
CA ASP A 132 5.80 2.10 -13.00
C ASP A 132 4.77 3.14 -12.50
N LEU A 133 3.50 2.94 -12.86
CA LEU A 133 2.38 3.80 -12.49
C LEU A 133 1.50 3.08 -11.46
N ASN A 134 0.93 3.83 -10.53
CA ASN A 134 -0.07 3.34 -9.58
C ASN A 134 -1.38 4.09 -9.78
N ALA A 135 -2.50 3.38 -9.77
CA ALA A 135 -3.83 3.93 -9.84
C ALA A 135 -4.75 3.24 -8.83
N GLU A 136 -5.72 3.97 -8.31
CA GLU A 136 -6.78 3.41 -7.48
C GLU A 136 -8.08 3.38 -8.29
N LEU A 137 -8.77 2.24 -8.28
CA LEU A 137 -10.09 2.10 -8.87
C LEU A 137 -11.11 1.81 -7.78
N LYS A 138 -12.01 2.78 -7.54
CA LYS A 138 -13.12 2.62 -6.61
C LYS A 138 -14.31 1.98 -7.32
N LEU A 139 -14.81 0.89 -6.75
CA LEU A 139 -15.96 0.12 -7.24
C LEU A 139 -16.97 -0.09 -6.12
N HIS A 140 -18.23 -0.26 -6.49
CA HIS A 140 -19.23 -0.71 -5.55
C HIS A 140 -19.13 -2.23 -5.35
N LEU A 141 -19.56 -2.72 -4.18
CA LEU A 141 -19.58 -4.16 -3.89
C LEU A 141 -20.37 -4.94 -4.95
N ARG A 142 -21.40 -4.32 -5.54
CA ARG A 142 -22.20 -4.90 -6.63
C ARG A 142 -21.40 -5.12 -7.91
N ASP A 143 -20.52 -4.18 -8.27
CA ASP A 143 -19.74 -4.25 -9.50
C ASP A 143 -18.80 -5.45 -9.49
N VAL A 144 -18.31 -5.83 -8.32
CA VAL A 144 -17.35 -6.93 -8.14
C VAL A 144 -18.01 -8.28 -7.89
N PHE A 145 -19.34 -8.37 -7.97
CA PHE A 145 -20.07 -9.64 -7.93
C PHE A 145 -20.02 -10.38 -9.27
N THR A 146 -19.81 -9.66 -10.38
CA THR A 146 -19.70 -10.26 -11.72
C THR A 146 -18.43 -9.80 -12.43
N THR A 147 -17.87 -10.69 -13.24
CA THR A 147 -16.70 -10.33 -14.04
C THR A 147 -17.16 -9.44 -15.19
N HIS A 148 -16.59 -8.25 -15.30
CA HIS A 148 -16.94 -7.31 -16.35
C HIS A 148 -15.71 -6.58 -16.88
N LYS A 149 -15.86 -5.96 -18.06
CA LYS A 149 -14.82 -5.13 -18.66
C LYS A 149 -15.06 -3.68 -18.25
N GLN A 150 -14.00 -2.99 -17.84
CA GLN A 150 -14.05 -1.58 -17.50
C GLN A 150 -12.98 -0.82 -18.26
N THR A 151 -13.30 0.40 -18.69
CA THR A 151 -12.32 1.28 -19.34
C THR A 151 -11.92 2.36 -18.36
N LEU A 152 -10.63 2.55 -18.18
CA LEU A 152 -10.04 3.54 -17.29
C LEU A 152 -9.23 4.53 -18.11
N ASN A 153 -9.32 5.81 -17.77
CA ASN A 153 -8.41 6.80 -18.29
C ASN A 153 -7.23 6.95 -17.33
N VAL A 154 -6.04 6.57 -17.78
CA VAL A 154 -4.79 6.73 -17.02
C VAL A 154 -3.86 7.60 -17.85
N ASN A 155 -3.56 8.80 -17.35
CA ASN A 155 -2.72 9.80 -18.02
C ASN A 155 -3.15 10.08 -19.47
N GLY A 156 -4.45 10.25 -19.71
CA GLY A 156 -5.00 10.58 -21.04
C GLY A 156 -5.15 9.38 -21.97
N LYS A 157 -4.85 8.15 -21.53
CA LYS A 157 -5.03 6.92 -22.32
C LYS A 157 -6.15 6.06 -21.76
N ASN A 158 -7.04 5.62 -22.64
CA ASN A 158 -8.10 4.67 -22.29
C ASN A 158 -7.54 3.25 -22.30
N ILE A 159 -7.55 2.60 -21.14
CA ILE A 159 -7.10 1.23 -20.93
C ILE A 159 -8.32 0.39 -20.59
N ARG A 160 -8.58 -0.65 -21.39
CA ARG A 160 -9.63 -1.62 -21.10
C ARG A 160 -9.07 -2.73 -20.24
N ILE A 161 -9.64 -2.91 -19.06
CA ILE A 161 -9.28 -3.93 -18.09
C ILE A 161 -10.44 -4.89 -17.88
N THR A 162 -10.14 -6.11 -17.44
CA THR A 162 -11.15 -7.04 -16.95
C THR A 162 -11.09 -7.02 -15.43
N VAL A 163 -12.20 -6.67 -14.79
CA VAL A 163 -12.37 -6.72 -13.34
C VAL A 163 -12.93 -8.11 -13.00
N PRO A 164 -12.16 -9.00 -12.36
CA PRO A 164 -12.65 -10.33 -12.01
C PRO A 164 -13.68 -10.25 -10.89
N ALA A 165 -14.71 -11.09 -10.98
CA ALA A 165 -15.62 -11.31 -9.87
C ALA A 165 -14.86 -11.75 -8.61
N GLY A 166 -15.33 -11.31 -7.44
CA GLY A 166 -14.76 -11.70 -6.16
C GLY A 166 -13.49 -10.98 -5.77
N ILE A 167 -13.06 -9.96 -6.53
CA ILE A 167 -11.87 -9.16 -6.17
C ILE A 167 -12.03 -8.56 -4.77
N GLU A 168 -10.96 -8.57 -3.99
CA GLU A 168 -10.97 -8.09 -2.60
C GLU A 168 -10.62 -6.60 -2.52
N ASN A 169 -11.06 -5.97 -1.44
CA ASN A 169 -10.69 -4.60 -1.14
C ASN A 169 -9.18 -4.49 -0.88
N GLY A 170 -8.52 -3.54 -1.54
CA GLY A 170 -7.07 -3.35 -1.48
C GLY A 170 -6.28 -4.32 -2.37
N GLN A 171 -6.92 -5.25 -3.08
CA GLN A 171 -6.23 -6.12 -4.01
C GLN A 171 -5.66 -5.30 -5.18
N THR A 172 -4.46 -5.65 -5.65
CA THR A 172 -3.79 -4.95 -6.76
C THR A 172 -3.62 -5.86 -7.97
N ILE A 173 -3.93 -5.35 -9.17
CA ILE A 173 -3.65 -6.02 -10.44
C ILE A 173 -2.57 -5.26 -11.19
N LYS A 174 -1.57 -6.00 -11.70
CA LYS A 174 -0.53 -5.48 -12.58
C LYS A 174 -0.94 -5.61 -14.05
N ILE A 175 -0.79 -4.53 -14.79
CA ILE A 175 -0.99 -4.47 -16.24
C ILE A 175 0.34 -4.13 -16.88
N SER A 176 0.94 -5.14 -17.52
CA SER A 176 2.29 -4.99 -18.06
C SER A 176 2.36 -4.02 -19.23
N GLY A 177 3.41 -3.20 -19.28
CA GLY A 177 3.68 -2.24 -20.36
C GLY A 177 2.75 -1.03 -20.43
N HIS A 178 1.95 -0.81 -19.39
CA HIS A 178 0.99 0.31 -19.28
C HIS A 178 1.46 1.43 -18.33
N GLY A 179 2.70 1.35 -17.84
CA GLY A 179 3.37 2.41 -17.09
C GLY A 179 3.89 3.54 -17.97
N GLY A 180 4.80 4.34 -17.42
CA GLY A 180 5.45 5.46 -18.09
C GLY A 180 6.27 5.01 -19.32
N PRO A 181 6.50 5.91 -20.29
CA PRO A 181 7.34 5.63 -21.45
C PRO A 181 8.79 5.32 -21.03
N GLY A 182 9.41 4.34 -21.69
CA GLY A 182 10.85 4.06 -21.53
C GLY A 182 11.73 5.07 -22.27
N HIS A 183 12.97 5.20 -21.83
CA HIS A 183 13.95 6.13 -22.41
C HIS A 183 14.81 5.43 -23.48
N GLN A 184 15.12 6.13 -24.58
CA GLN A 184 15.95 5.62 -25.69
C GLN A 184 15.46 4.30 -26.32
N GLY A 185 14.14 4.08 -26.36
CA GLY A 185 13.55 2.84 -26.88
C GLY A 185 13.54 1.68 -25.88
N GLY A 186 13.75 1.96 -24.59
CA GLY A 186 13.50 1.01 -23.51
C GLY A 186 12.01 0.66 -23.36
N PRO A 187 11.69 -0.49 -22.73
CA PRO A 187 10.32 -0.91 -22.53
C PRO A 187 9.57 0.08 -21.62
N LYS A 188 8.25 0.13 -21.75
CA LYS A 188 7.40 0.87 -20.81
C LYS A 188 7.44 0.23 -19.42
N GLY A 189 7.14 1.02 -18.39
CA GLY A 189 6.84 0.49 -17.07
C GLY A 189 5.53 -0.30 -17.04
N ASP A 190 5.13 -0.76 -15.88
CA ASP A 190 3.85 -1.44 -15.63
C ASP A 190 2.86 -0.51 -14.91
N LEU A 191 1.58 -0.80 -15.01
CA LEU A 191 0.51 -0.11 -14.26
C LEU A 191 -0.01 -1.04 -13.17
N TYR A 192 -0.03 -0.57 -11.93
CA TYR A 192 -0.63 -1.26 -10.79
C TYR A 192 -1.94 -0.58 -10.44
N ILE A 193 -3.03 -1.36 -10.46
CA ILE A 193 -4.37 -0.87 -10.13
C ILE A 193 -4.79 -1.52 -8.82
N THR A 194 -4.92 -0.71 -7.77
CA THR A 194 -5.45 -1.14 -6.48
C THR A 194 -6.96 -0.89 -6.45
N PHE A 195 -7.73 -1.90 -6.07
CA PHE A 195 -9.19 -1.85 -6.07
C PHE A 195 -9.71 -1.43 -4.69
N GLY A 196 -10.41 -0.31 -4.63
CA GLY A 196 -11.15 0.13 -3.44
C GLY A 196 -12.62 -0.29 -3.56
N ILE A 197 -13.12 -1.11 -2.64
CA ILE A 197 -14.50 -1.60 -2.68
C ILE A 197 -15.34 -0.84 -1.65
N ILE A 198 -16.32 -0.09 -2.16
CA ILE A 198 -17.32 0.62 -1.37
C ILE A 198 -18.53 -0.28 -1.19
N ASN A 199 -18.97 -0.46 0.05
CA ASN A 199 -20.18 -1.24 0.34
C ASN A 199 -21.34 -0.30 0.71
N ASP A 200 -22.28 -0.20 -0.21
CA ASP A 200 -23.54 0.56 -0.10
C ASP A 200 -24.77 -0.37 0.00
N THR A 201 -24.54 -1.65 0.29
CA THR A 201 -25.59 -2.67 0.36
C THR A 201 -25.93 -3.05 1.80
N ALA A 202 -27.07 -3.72 2.00
CA ALA A 202 -27.43 -4.31 3.29
C ALA A 202 -26.62 -5.59 3.63
N PHE A 203 -25.68 -5.99 2.77
CA PHE A 203 -24.85 -7.18 2.98
C PHE A 203 -23.48 -6.77 3.48
N ARG A 204 -23.02 -7.39 4.56
CA ARG A 204 -21.62 -7.35 4.97
C ARG A 204 -20.88 -8.51 4.31
N ARG A 205 -19.85 -8.21 3.52
CA ARG A 205 -18.94 -9.22 2.96
C ARG A 205 -17.81 -9.54 3.93
N ASP A 206 -17.50 -10.83 4.06
CA ASP A 206 -16.35 -11.34 4.81
C ASP A 206 -15.78 -12.55 4.07
N GLY A 207 -14.62 -12.34 3.44
CA GLY A 207 -14.08 -13.25 2.42
C GLY A 207 -15.08 -13.48 1.29
N ASN A 208 -15.50 -14.74 1.14
CA ASN A 208 -16.49 -15.16 0.14
C ASN A 208 -17.91 -15.28 0.72
N ASN A 209 -18.10 -15.01 2.01
CA ASN A 209 -19.40 -15.12 2.66
C ASN A 209 -20.07 -13.75 2.75
N LEU A 210 -21.40 -13.76 2.73
CA LEU A 210 -22.22 -12.58 2.97
C LEU A 210 -23.01 -12.73 4.26
N TYR A 211 -23.26 -11.62 4.92
CA TYR A 211 -24.03 -11.55 6.15
C TYR A 211 -25.08 -10.45 6.03
N THR A 212 -26.31 -10.74 6.43
CA THR A 212 -27.37 -9.74 6.47
C THR A 212 -28.34 -10.03 7.61
N THR A 213 -29.12 -9.01 7.97
CA THR A 213 -30.18 -9.12 8.97
C THR A 213 -31.52 -8.95 8.27
N VAL A 214 -32.43 -9.89 8.50
CA VAL A 214 -33.77 -9.86 7.91
C VAL A 214 -34.78 -9.68 9.04
N ASN A 215 -35.65 -8.70 8.87
CA ASN A 215 -36.79 -8.50 9.76
C ASN A 215 -37.78 -9.64 9.59
N LEU A 216 -38.17 -10.25 10.71
CA LEU A 216 -39.13 -11.32 10.79
C LEU A 216 -40.25 -10.89 11.72
N ASP A 217 -41.50 -10.94 11.27
CA ASP A 217 -42.63 -10.54 12.11
C ASP A 217 -42.88 -11.58 13.22
N LEU A 218 -43.43 -11.10 14.33
CA LEU A 218 -43.72 -11.91 15.51
C LEU A 218 -44.57 -13.15 15.20
N TYR A 219 -45.55 -13.04 14.30
CA TYR A 219 -46.49 -14.12 14.04
C TYR A 219 -45.86 -15.22 13.21
N THR A 220 -45.14 -14.88 12.15
CA THR A 220 -44.38 -15.86 11.35
C THR A 220 -43.29 -16.54 12.18
N ALA A 221 -42.66 -15.82 13.12
CA ALA A 221 -41.69 -16.43 14.03
C ALA A 221 -42.33 -17.45 14.99
N LEU A 222 -43.49 -17.13 15.56
CA LEU A 222 -44.19 -18.00 16.50
C LEU A 222 -44.86 -19.19 15.81
N LEU A 223 -45.58 -18.95 14.72
CA LEU A 223 -46.44 -19.94 14.06
C LEU A 223 -45.73 -20.67 12.91
N GLY A 224 -44.57 -20.16 12.48
CA GLY A 224 -43.91 -20.63 11.27
C GLY A 224 -44.58 -20.06 10.01
N GLY A 225 -43.95 -20.27 8.87
CA GLY A 225 -44.45 -19.76 7.59
C GLY A 225 -43.35 -19.66 6.55
N GLU A 226 -43.52 -18.73 5.61
CA GLU A 226 -42.56 -18.46 4.54
C GLU A 226 -42.28 -16.97 4.44
N ILE A 227 -41.02 -16.60 4.22
CA ILE A 227 -40.60 -15.23 3.97
C ILE A 227 -39.81 -15.15 2.67
N MET A 228 -39.89 -14.01 1.98
CA MET A 228 -39.03 -13.71 0.85
C MET A 228 -37.81 -12.94 1.33
N VAL A 229 -36.62 -13.43 1.00
CA VAL A 229 -35.35 -12.78 1.38
C VAL A 229 -34.57 -12.40 0.13
N ASN A 230 -34.09 -11.16 0.10
CA ASN A 230 -33.17 -10.69 -0.92
C ASN A 230 -31.81 -11.39 -0.73
N THR A 231 -31.32 -11.99 -1.80
CA THR A 231 -29.92 -12.40 -1.94
C THR A 231 -29.17 -11.34 -2.75
N PHE A 232 -27.87 -11.53 -2.95
CA PHE A 232 -27.08 -10.59 -3.75
C PHE A 232 -27.40 -10.68 -5.26
N ASP A 233 -27.87 -11.85 -5.71
CA ASP A 233 -28.18 -12.20 -7.10
C ASP A 233 -29.68 -12.32 -7.40
N GLY A 234 -30.56 -12.05 -6.42
CA GLY A 234 -32.00 -12.22 -6.61
C GLY A 234 -32.78 -12.31 -5.29
N GLN A 235 -33.79 -13.18 -5.26
CA GLN A 235 -34.62 -13.43 -4.09
C GLN A 235 -34.84 -14.93 -3.89
N VAL A 236 -34.92 -15.35 -2.64
CA VAL A 236 -35.18 -16.73 -2.25
C VAL A 236 -36.30 -16.77 -1.22
N LYS A 237 -37.23 -17.70 -1.42
CA LYS A 237 -38.26 -18.04 -0.46
C LYS A 237 -37.68 -18.95 0.63
N LEU A 238 -37.85 -18.58 1.90
CA LEU A 238 -37.36 -19.33 3.04
C LEU A 238 -38.50 -19.76 3.94
N LYS A 239 -38.50 -21.04 4.28
CA LYS A 239 -39.41 -21.62 5.27
C LYS A 239 -38.88 -21.32 6.68
N VAL A 240 -39.70 -20.64 7.48
CA VAL A 240 -39.44 -20.34 8.89
C VAL A 240 -40.13 -21.40 9.74
N LYS A 241 -39.40 -21.99 10.68
CA LYS A 241 -39.96 -22.96 11.62
C LYS A 241 -40.80 -22.22 12.68
N PRO A 242 -41.88 -22.82 13.19
CA PRO A 242 -42.57 -22.27 14.36
C PRO A 242 -41.59 -22.13 15.54
N GLU A 243 -41.92 -21.21 16.44
CA GLU A 243 -41.14 -20.89 17.64
C GLU A 243 -39.69 -20.43 17.36
N THR A 244 -39.45 -19.85 16.18
CA THR A 244 -38.13 -19.29 15.81
C THR A 244 -37.78 -18.11 16.73
N GLN A 245 -36.61 -18.18 17.34
CA GLN A 245 -36.14 -17.18 18.30
C GLN A 245 -35.47 -15.98 17.60
N ASN A 246 -35.45 -14.83 18.28
CA ASN A 246 -34.71 -13.66 17.82
C ASN A 246 -33.21 -13.96 17.72
N GLY A 247 -32.56 -13.43 16.69
CA GLY A 247 -31.13 -13.66 16.44
C GLY A 247 -30.81 -15.04 15.84
N THR A 248 -31.82 -15.89 15.57
CA THR A 248 -31.62 -17.17 14.88
C THR A 248 -30.88 -16.95 13.55
N LYS A 249 -29.85 -17.75 13.30
CA LYS A 249 -29.04 -17.68 12.08
C LYS A 249 -29.40 -18.79 11.12
N VAL A 250 -29.63 -18.43 9.86
CA VAL A 250 -29.90 -19.36 8.76
C VAL A 250 -28.81 -19.20 7.70
N LYS A 251 -28.34 -20.32 7.17
CA LYS A 251 -27.31 -20.36 6.13
C LYS A 251 -27.89 -20.79 4.79
N LEU A 252 -27.69 -19.97 3.77
CA LEU A 252 -28.01 -20.29 2.38
C LEU A 252 -26.73 -20.65 1.65
N LYS A 253 -26.57 -21.94 1.35
CA LYS A 253 -25.38 -22.48 0.71
C LYS A 253 -25.25 -21.93 -0.72
N GLY A 254 -24.06 -21.45 -1.08
CA GLY A 254 -23.76 -20.96 -2.44
C GLY A 254 -24.43 -19.62 -2.79
N LYS A 255 -25.03 -18.93 -1.81
CA LYS A 255 -25.64 -17.60 -2.00
C LYS A 255 -24.80 -16.44 -1.46
N GLY A 256 -23.54 -16.71 -1.14
CA GLY A 256 -22.55 -15.72 -0.74
C GLY A 256 -21.94 -14.99 -1.94
N PHE A 257 -20.67 -14.60 -1.79
CA PHE A 257 -19.91 -13.87 -2.79
C PHE A 257 -19.09 -14.82 -3.69
N PRO A 258 -18.85 -14.48 -4.98
CA PRO A 258 -18.00 -15.26 -5.87
C PRO A 258 -16.57 -15.39 -5.33
N VAL A 259 -15.99 -16.56 -5.50
CA VAL A 259 -14.59 -16.82 -5.17
C VAL A 259 -13.69 -16.32 -6.31
N TYR A 260 -12.71 -15.49 -5.96
CA TYR A 260 -11.79 -14.88 -6.94
C TYR A 260 -11.16 -15.93 -7.89
N LYS A 261 -11.26 -15.68 -9.20
CA LYS A 261 -10.76 -16.55 -10.29
C LYS A 261 -11.30 -17.99 -10.30
N LYS A 262 -12.39 -18.27 -9.58
CA LYS A 262 -13.09 -19.55 -9.69
C LYS A 262 -14.48 -19.32 -10.26
N GLN A 263 -14.74 -19.91 -11.41
CA GLN A 263 -16.03 -19.78 -12.07
C GLN A 263 -17.08 -20.59 -11.32
N ASP A 264 -18.27 -20.01 -11.14
CA ASP A 264 -19.44 -20.64 -10.53
C ASP A 264 -19.23 -21.19 -9.10
N VAL A 265 -18.18 -20.74 -8.40
CA VAL A 265 -17.93 -21.07 -7.00
C VAL A 265 -18.25 -19.84 -6.15
N TYR A 266 -19.16 -20.00 -5.20
CA TYR A 266 -19.62 -18.97 -4.29
C TYR A 266 -19.45 -19.41 -2.85
N GLY A 267 -19.27 -18.47 -1.94
CA GLY A 267 -19.45 -18.74 -0.52
C GLY A 267 -20.92 -18.81 -0.13
N ASP A 268 -21.19 -18.67 1.16
CA ASP A 268 -22.52 -18.81 1.74
C ASP A 268 -23.08 -17.45 2.20
N LEU A 269 -24.40 -17.33 2.22
CA LEU A 269 -25.11 -16.20 2.83
C LEU A 269 -25.64 -16.59 4.21
N TYR A 270 -25.28 -15.82 5.21
CA TYR A 270 -25.74 -15.95 6.59
C TYR A 270 -26.77 -14.87 6.89
N ILE A 271 -27.99 -15.29 7.19
CA ILE A 271 -29.10 -14.42 7.55
C ILE A 271 -29.29 -14.51 9.05
N THR A 272 -29.37 -13.37 9.72
CA THR A 272 -29.78 -13.28 11.13
C THR A 272 -31.20 -12.72 11.18
N TYR A 273 -32.12 -13.42 11.84
CA TYR A 273 -33.47 -12.92 12.03
C TYR A 273 -33.51 -11.87 13.13
N ASN A 274 -34.12 -10.73 12.82
CA ASN A 274 -34.48 -9.68 13.77
C ASN A 274 -35.99 -9.67 13.95
N LEU A 275 -36.47 -10.08 15.12
CA LEU A 275 -37.89 -10.11 15.42
C LEU A 275 -38.43 -8.69 15.57
N VAL A 276 -39.43 -8.36 14.75
CA VAL A 276 -40.14 -7.09 14.81
C VAL A 276 -41.48 -7.31 15.49
N THR A 277 -41.70 -6.63 16.60
CA THR A 277 -42.98 -6.64 17.31
C THR A 277 -43.96 -5.67 16.66
N PRO A 278 -45.26 -6.02 16.57
CA PRO A 278 -46.27 -5.12 16.05
C PRO A 278 -46.40 -3.85 16.91
N THR A 279 -46.63 -2.71 16.26
CA THR A 279 -46.91 -1.42 16.91
C THR A 279 -48.36 -1.02 16.64
N ASN A 280 -48.88 -0.04 17.39
CA ASN A 280 -50.24 0.50 17.21
C ASN A 280 -51.37 -0.54 17.29
N LEU A 281 -51.28 -1.46 18.26
CA LEU A 281 -52.25 -2.52 18.48
C LEU A 281 -53.68 -1.97 18.74
N THR A 282 -54.65 -2.55 18.04
CA THR A 282 -56.09 -2.35 18.24
C THR A 282 -56.53 -2.89 19.61
N ALA A 283 -57.74 -2.51 20.05
CA ALA A 283 -58.30 -3.02 21.31
C ALA A 283 -58.41 -4.55 21.31
N LYS A 284 -58.88 -5.12 20.20
CA LYS A 284 -59.01 -6.57 20.02
C LYS A 284 -57.65 -7.29 20.05
N GLU A 285 -56.63 -6.77 19.38
CA GLU A 285 -55.29 -7.37 19.43
C GLU A 285 -54.70 -7.35 20.84
N LYS A 286 -54.87 -6.24 21.58
CA LYS A 286 -54.41 -6.16 22.98
C LYS A 286 -55.10 -7.18 23.87
N GLU A 287 -56.40 -7.43 23.66
CA GLU A 287 -57.15 -8.46 24.37
C GLU A 287 -56.57 -9.86 24.10
N LEU A 288 -56.37 -10.22 22.83
CA LEU A 288 -55.78 -11.50 22.45
C LEU A 288 -54.38 -11.71 23.03
N PHE A 289 -53.52 -10.67 23.04
CA PHE A 289 -52.21 -10.77 23.66
C PHE A 289 -52.29 -10.93 25.19
N LYS A 290 -53.28 -10.34 25.87
CA LYS A 290 -53.51 -10.54 27.31
C LYS A 290 -53.96 -11.97 27.60
N GLU A 291 -54.89 -12.51 26.82
CA GLU A 291 -55.31 -13.91 26.94
C GLU A 291 -54.12 -14.86 26.80
N LEU A 292 -53.31 -14.66 25.75
CA LEU A 292 -52.10 -15.46 25.53
C LEU A 292 -51.10 -15.33 26.68
N ALA A 293 -50.92 -14.12 27.21
CA ALA A 293 -50.04 -13.88 28.36
C ALA A 293 -50.55 -14.59 29.63
N ASN A 294 -51.86 -14.66 29.83
CA ASN A 294 -52.46 -15.36 30.98
C ASN A 294 -52.33 -16.88 30.86
N LEU A 295 -52.35 -17.46 29.65
CA LEU A 295 -52.12 -18.89 29.43
C LEU A 295 -50.68 -19.34 29.75
N ARG A 296 -49.75 -18.39 29.84
CA ARG A 296 -48.31 -18.64 30.07
C ARG A 296 -47.86 -18.30 31.50
N LYS A 297 -48.76 -17.74 32.31
CA LYS A 297 -48.56 -17.45 33.74
C LYS A 297 -49.09 -18.61 34.57
#